data_AF-A0A7W0CU28-F1
#
_entry.id   AF-A0A7W0CU28-F1
#
_cell.length_a   1.000
_cell.length_b   1.000
_cell.length_c   1.000
_cell.angle_alpha   90.00
_cell.angle_beta   90.00
_cell.angle_gamma   90.00
#
_symmetry.space_group_name_H-M   'P 1'
#
loop_
_entity.id
_entity.type
_entity.pdbx_description
1 polymer ?
#
loop_
_entity_poly.entity_id
_entity_poly.type
_entity_poly.pdbx_seq_one_letter_code
_entity_poly.pdbx_strand_id
1 'polypeptide(L)'
;MPRICYVPKDFRPAHAAIIEQANAICAEYARQGYDLTLRQVYYQFVARDLLPNTLQSYKRLGSIINDARLAGLIDWNNIVDRTRNLRSLPHWDSPESIVDAVAHQYRTERWANQEHRVEVWIEKDALVGVIAGVCQRYDVDYFSCRGYTSQSELWGAAQRLMRYEKAGQDTVIIHLGDHDPSGVDMTRDIDERLALFGASTTVVRIALNMDQVEQYNPPPNPAKLTDSRATGYIREHGRSSWELDALDPATLARLIEEEIALWRDAGQWERDTAVMERERALLTAVSDRWGEVAELVGRGGE
;
A
#
# COMPACT_ATOMS: atom_id res chain seq x y z
N MET A 1 10.56 19.65 -9.24
CA MET A 1 9.44 19.78 -8.31
C MET A 1 8.48 20.86 -8.83
N PRO A 2 7.32 20.49 -9.41
CA PRO A 2 6.41 21.43 -10.05
C PRO A 2 5.64 22.26 -9.01
N ARG A 3 6.20 23.39 -8.60
CA ARG A 3 5.46 24.46 -7.93
C ARG A 3 4.98 25.47 -8.97
N ILE A 4 3.88 25.12 -9.63
CA ILE A 4 3.35 25.89 -10.76
C ILE A 4 2.17 26.72 -10.26
N CYS A 5 2.25 28.04 -10.40
CA CYS A 5 1.16 28.96 -10.10
C CYS A 5 0.22 29.05 -11.32
N TYR A 6 -1.00 28.55 -11.16
CA TYR A 6 -2.08 28.65 -12.14
C TYR A 6 -3.06 29.78 -11.79
N VAL A 7 -3.35 29.96 -10.51
CA VAL A 7 -4.25 31.01 -10.00
C VAL A 7 -3.57 31.71 -8.84
N PRO A 8 -3.10 32.95 -9.02
CA PRO A 8 -2.57 33.75 -7.91
C PRO A 8 -3.64 33.93 -6.83
N LYS A 9 -3.26 33.67 -5.58
CA LYS A 9 -4.15 33.83 -4.42
C LYS A 9 -3.37 34.38 -3.23
N ASP A 10 -4.00 35.31 -2.52
CA ASP A 10 -3.49 35.82 -1.26
C ASP A 10 -4.01 34.98 -0.10
N PHE A 11 -3.10 34.59 0.79
CA PHE A 11 -3.41 33.80 1.97
C PHE A 11 -3.28 34.65 3.23
N ARG A 12 -4.28 34.58 4.10
CA ARG A 12 -4.18 35.16 5.44
C ARG A 12 -3.02 34.49 6.20
N PRO A 13 -2.36 35.16 7.16
CA PRO A 13 -1.23 34.58 7.90
C PRO A 13 -1.51 33.19 8.49
N ALA A 14 -2.72 32.98 9.03
CA ALA A 14 -3.14 31.69 9.55
C ALA A 14 -3.21 30.57 8.48
N HIS A 15 -3.58 30.90 7.23
CA HIS A 15 -3.59 29.93 6.13
C HIS A 15 -2.18 29.68 5.60
N ALA A 16 -1.33 30.72 5.55
CA ALA A 16 0.07 30.57 5.18
C ALA A 16 0.81 29.61 6.13
N ALA A 17 0.59 29.75 7.45
CA ALA A 17 1.17 28.84 8.45
C ALA A 17 0.72 27.37 8.23
N ILE A 18 -0.55 27.14 7.89
CA ILE A 18 -1.05 25.80 7.55
C ILE A 18 -0.33 25.24 6.31
N ILE A 19 -0.10 26.07 5.29
CA ILE A 19 0.59 25.66 4.06
C ILE A 19 2.06 25.31 4.32
N GLU A 20 2.76 26.12 5.12
CA GLU A 20 4.14 25.85 5.53
C GLU A 20 4.23 24.53 6.29
N GLN A 21 3.33 24.30 7.24
CA GLN A 21 3.29 23.06 7.98
C GLN A 21 2.99 21.84 7.09
N ALA A 22 2.04 21.97 6.15
CA ALA A 22 1.72 20.90 5.22
C ALA A 22 2.94 20.54 4.35
N ASN A 23 3.69 21.54 3.88
CA ASN A 23 4.93 21.33 3.14
C ASN A 23 6.00 20.64 3.99
N ALA A 24 6.15 21.02 5.26
CA ALA A 24 7.09 20.39 6.18
C ALA A 24 6.77 18.90 6.41
N ILE A 25 5.50 18.58 6.65
CA ILE A 25 5.02 17.20 6.79
C ILE A 25 5.27 16.42 5.50
N CYS A 26 4.89 16.96 4.33
CA CYS A 26 5.11 16.26 3.06
C CYS A 26 6.61 16.03 2.78
N ALA A 27 7.48 16.99 3.09
CA ALA A 27 8.92 16.85 2.90
C ALA A 27 9.55 15.82 3.86
N GLU A 28 9.01 15.68 5.08
CA GLU A 28 9.40 14.64 6.02
C GLU A 28 9.15 13.23 5.46
N TYR A 29 7.94 12.98 4.96
CA TYR A 29 7.57 11.68 4.38
C TYR A 29 8.21 11.43 3.01
N ALA A 30 8.38 12.47 2.19
CA ALA A 30 9.05 12.34 0.90
C ALA A 30 10.52 11.90 1.06
N ARG A 31 11.22 12.35 2.11
CA ARG A 31 12.58 11.87 2.43
C ARG A 31 12.64 10.38 2.78
N GLN A 32 11.51 9.81 3.22
CA GLN A 32 11.38 8.38 3.50
C GLN A 32 10.85 7.60 2.28
N GLY A 33 10.62 8.27 1.14
CA GLY A 33 10.10 7.66 -0.08
C GLY A 33 8.58 7.57 -0.15
N TYR A 34 7.85 8.26 0.73
CA TYR A 34 6.39 8.27 0.73
C TYR A 34 5.82 9.60 0.21
N ASP A 35 4.81 9.51 -0.66
CA ASP A 35 3.86 10.60 -0.89
C ASP A 35 2.64 10.42 0.04
N LEU A 36 1.84 11.48 0.22
CA LEU A 36 0.67 11.45 1.10
C LEU A 36 -0.61 11.73 0.34
N THR A 37 -1.73 11.16 0.80
CA THR A 37 -3.07 11.63 0.41
C THR A 37 -3.48 12.83 1.28
N LEU A 38 -4.49 13.59 0.85
CA LEU A 38 -5.04 14.69 1.63
C LEU A 38 -5.53 14.24 3.02
N ARG A 39 -6.09 13.03 3.13
CA ARG A 39 -6.57 12.47 4.40
C ARG A 39 -5.41 12.12 5.33
N GLN A 40 -4.33 11.57 4.79
CA GLN A 40 -3.12 11.31 5.58
C GLN A 40 -2.51 12.62 6.08
N VAL A 41 -2.40 13.66 5.22
CA VAL A 41 -1.96 14.99 5.68
C VAL A 41 -2.84 15.50 6.81
N TYR A 42 -4.17 15.38 6.69
CA TYR A 42 -5.08 15.76 7.76
C TYR A 42 -4.80 15.03 9.09
N TYR A 43 -4.64 13.71 9.08
CA TYR A 43 -4.32 12.97 10.30
C TYR A 43 -2.95 13.34 10.87
N GLN A 44 -1.98 13.68 10.03
CA GLN A 44 -0.68 14.19 10.49
C GLN A 44 -0.80 15.56 11.18
N PHE A 45 -1.76 16.42 10.82
CA PHE A 45 -2.08 17.64 11.56
C PHE A 45 -2.76 17.35 12.90
N VAL A 46 -3.71 16.41 12.91
CA VAL A 46 -4.43 16.02 14.12
C VAL A 46 -3.49 15.38 15.15
N ALA A 47 -2.63 14.46 14.72
CA ALA A 47 -1.65 13.79 15.59
C ALA A 47 -0.61 14.76 16.19
N ARG A 48 -0.36 15.89 15.52
CA ARG A 48 0.54 16.96 16.00
C ARG A 48 -0.20 18.05 16.81
N ASP A 49 -1.47 17.83 17.15
CA ASP A 49 -2.36 18.78 17.86
C ASP A 49 -2.49 20.16 17.16
N LEU A 50 -2.37 20.16 15.82
CA LEU A 50 -2.45 21.38 15.01
C LEU A 50 -3.87 21.67 14.51
N LEU A 51 -4.71 20.63 14.42
CA LEU A 51 -6.12 20.74 14.05
C LEU A 51 -6.95 19.76 14.89
N PRO A 52 -8.17 20.14 15.31
CA PRO A 52 -9.04 19.20 16.00
C PRO A 52 -9.60 18.17 15.02
N ASN A 53 -9.78 16.93 15.48
CA ASN A 53 -10.31 15.84 14.67
C ASN A 53 -11.81 16.01 14.37
N THR A 54 -12.16 16.88 13.42
CA THR A 54 -13.55 17.13 13.01
C THR A 54 -13.69 17.21 11.50
N LEU A 55 -14.88 16.86 11.00
CA LEU A 55 -15.20 17.00 9.57
C LEU A 55 -15.05 18.44 9.06
N GLN A 56 -15.30 19.43 9.91
CA GLN A 56 -15.12 20.84 9.58
C GLN A 56 -13.64 21.18 9.37
N SER A 57 -12.77 20.71 10.25
CA SER A 57 -11.31 20.86 10.11
C SER A 57 -10.81 20.21 8.82
N TYR A 58 -11.26 19.00 8.53
CA TYR A 58 -10.88 18.28 7.31
C TYR A 58 -11.27 19.06 6.04
N LYS A 59 -12.54 19.52 5.96
CA LYS A 59 -13.01 20.32 4.82
C LYS A 59 -12.25 21.63 4.67
N ARG A 60 -11.93 22.30 5.79
CA ARG A 60 -11.15 23.54 5.81
C ARG A 60 -9.73 23.30 5.30
N LEU A 61 -9.04 22.27 5.79
CA LEU A 61 -7.70 21.91 5.33
C LEU A 61 -7.71 21.59 3.83
N GLY A 62 -8.67 20.78 3.37
CA GLY A 62 -8.82 20.44 1.95
C GLY A 62 -8.97 21.67 1.05
N SER A 63 -9.79 22.64 1.46
CA SER A 63 -9.94 23.91 0.71
C SER A 63 -8.65 24.73 0.69
N ILE A 64 -7.92 24.82 1.80
CA ILE A 64 -6.66 25.58 1.88
C ILE A 64 -5.59 24.93 1.00
N ILE A 65 -5.43 23.61 1.08
CA ILE A 65 -4.45 22.86 0.28
C ILE A 65 -4.78 22.97 -1.21
N ASN A 66 -6.05 22.85 -1.60
CA ASN A 66 -6.47 23.03 -3.00
C ASN A 66 -6.05 24.40 -3.54
N ASP A 67 -6.34 25.47 -2.79
CA ASP A 67 -6.01 26.83 -3.18
C ASP A 67 -4.50 27.06 -3.22
N ALA A 68 -3.76 26.51 -2.26
CA ALA A 68 -2.31 26.61 -2.20
C ALA A 68 -1.62 25.88 -3.38
N ARG A 69 -2.15 24.73 -3.81
CA ARG A 69 -1.66 24.02 -5.01
C ARG A 69 -1.88 24.85 -6.27
N LEU A 70 -3.07 25.45 -6.43
CA LEU A 70 -3.37 26.34 -7.55
C LEU A 70 -2.48 27.59 -7.57
N ALA A 71 -2.10 28.10 -6.40
CA ALA A 71 -1.19 29.23 -6.25
C ALA A 71 0.31 28.85 -6.36
N GLY A 72 0.64 27.57 -6.58
CA GLY A 72 2.03 27.09 -6.68
C GLY A 72 2.78 27.05 -5.34
N LEU A 73 2.09 27.11 -4.21
CA LEU A 73 2.70 27.10 -2.86
C LEU A 73 2.92 25.68 -2.30
N ILE A 74 2.22 24.68 -2.85
CA ILE A 74 2.41 23.26 -2.54
C ILE A 74 2.76 22.54 -3.84
N ASP A 75 3.78 21.67 -3.78
CA ASP A 75 4.18 20.87 -4.93
C ASP A 75 3.05 19.89 -5.33
N TRP A 76 2.76 19.81 -6.63
CA TRP A 76 1.70 18.93 -7.15
C TRP A 76 1.93 17.45 -6.86
N ASN A 77 3.18 17.02 -6.67
CA ASN A 77 3.57 15.64 -6.39
C ASN A 77 3.61 15.32 -4.89
N ASN A 78 3.51 16.31 -3.99
CA ASN A 78 3.52 16.07 -2.54
C ASN A 78 2.22 15.42 -2.06
N ILE A 79 1.09 15.71 -2.73
CA ILE A 79 -0.23 15.22 -2.34
C ILE A 79 -0.91 14.59 -3.56
N VAL A 80 -1.08 13.28 -3.49
CA VAL A 80 -1.56 12.46 -4.61
C VAL A 80 -2.93 11.85 -4.34
N ASP A 81 -3.73 11.74 -5.41
CA ASP A 81 -4.90 10.88 -5.43
C ASP A 81 -4.52 9.59 -6.16
N ARG A 82 -4.36 8.50 -5.42
CA ARG A 82 -3.87 7.23 -5.97
C ARG A 82 -4.94 6.42 -6.71
N THR A 83 -6.19 6.89 -6.73
CA THR A 83 -7.33 6.12 -7.27
C THR A 83 -7.57 6.34 -8.77
N ARG A 84 -6.98 7.37 -9.38
CA ARG A 84 -7.31 7.83 -10.74
C ARG A 84 -6.06 8.13 -11.58
N ASN A 85 -5.37 7.08 -12.02
CA ASN A 85 -4.18 7.22 -12.86
C ASN A 85 -4.46 6.91 -14.34
N LEU A 86 -3.95 7.77 -15.24
CA LEU A 86 -3.96 7.52 -16.68
C LEU A 86 -3.08 6.31 -16.99
N ARG A 87 -3.63 5.30 -17.67
CA ARG A 87 -2.85 4.17 -18.18
C ARG A 87 -2.33 4.54 -19.57
N SER A 88 -1.01 4.56 -19.73
CA SER A 88 -0.34 4.72 -21.03
C SER A 88 0.32 3.40 -21.44
N LEU A 89 0.54 3.22 -22.74
CA LEU A 89 1.29 2.07 -23.25
C LEU A 89 2.80 2.35 -23.10
N PRO A 90 3.62 1.35 -22.73
CA PRO A 90 5.06 1.49 -22.74
C PRO A 90 5.56 1.60 -24.18
N HIS A 91 6.40 2.59 -24.45
CA HIS A 91 7.14 2.76 -25.70
C HIS A 91 8.64 2.81 -25.39
N TRP A 92 9.45 2.29 -26.31
CA TRP A 92 10.90 2.15 -26.17
C TRP A 92 11.58 2.70 -27.41
N ASP A 93 12.71 3.37 -27.23
CA ASP A 93 13.43 4.02 -28.32
C ASP A 93 14.26 3.04 -29.16
N SER A 94 14.62 1.88 -28.57
CA SER A 94 15.40 0.83 -29.24
C SER A 94 15.16 -0.56 -28.62
N PRO A 95 15.52 -1.65 -29.32
CA PRO A 95 15.52 -3.00 -28.74
C PRO A 95 16.41 -3.15 -27.50
N GLU A 96 17.57 -2.48 -27.46
CA GLU A 96 18.44 -2.45 -26.28
C GLU A 96 17.72 -1.82 -25.07
N SER A 97 17.01 -0.71 -25.27
CA SER A 97 16.34 0.00 -24.17
C SER A 97 15.23 -0.83 -23.51
N ILE A 98 14.53 -1.67 -24.27
CA ILE A 98 13.56 -2.61 -23.68
C ILE A 98 14.28 -3.75 -22.96
N VAL A 99 15.41 -4.26 -23.48
CA VAL A 99 16.19 -5.31 -22.83
C VAL A 99 16.76 -4.83 -21.49
N ASP A 100 17.29 -3.61 -21.43
CA ASP A 100 17.73 -2.97 -20.20
C ASP A 100 16.58 -2.86 -19.18
N ALA A 101 15.42 -2.37 -19.65
CA ALA A 101 14.27 -2.20 -18.78
C ALA A 101 13.76 -3.53 -18.22
N VAL A 102 13.70 -4.59 -19.03
CA VAL A 102 13.30 -5.92 -18.55
C VAL A 102 14.35 -6.54 -17.63
N ALA A 103 15.65 -6.25 -17.82
CA ALA A 103 16.68 -6.66 -16.88
C ALA A 103 16.45 -6.05 -15.50
N HIS A 104 16.14 -4.75 -15.43
CA HIS A 104 15.78 -4.08 -14.18
C HIS A 104 14.45 -4.57 -13.58
N GLN A 105 13.51 -5.01 -14.41
CA GLN A 105 12.23 -5.56 -13.97
C GLN A 105 12.27 -7.05 -13.65
N TYR A 106 13.35 -7.75 -14.01
CA TYR A 106 13.46 -9.19 -13.86
C TYR A 106 13.25 -9.60 -12.41
N ARG A 107 12.28 -10.49 -12.18
CA ARG A 107 11.98 -11.09 -10.89
C ARG A 107 11.60 -12.53 -11.13
N THR A 108 12.13 -13.41 -10.30
CA THR A 108 11.60 -14.77 -10.16
C THR A 108 10.69 -14.79 -8.94
N GLU A 109 9.75 -15.74 -8.91
CA GLU A 109 8.83 -15.88 -7.79
C GLU A 109 9.58 -16.41 -6.56
N ARG A 110 9.95 -15.51 -5.63
CA ARG A 110 10.79 -15.85 -4.48
C ARG A 110 10.06 -16.66 -3.41
N TRP A 111 8.73 -16.71 -3.50
CA TRP A 111 7.88 -17.51 -2.63
C TRP A 111 7.63 -18.92 -3.16
N ALA A 112 8.08 -19.28 -4.36
CA ALA A 112 7.77 -20.58 -4.96
C ALA A 112 8.31 -21.77 -4.15
N ASN A 113 9.46 -21.60 -3.50
CA ASN A 113 10.12 -22.64 -2.68
C ASN A 113 9.90 -22.47 -1.18
N GLN A 114 9.03 -21.53 -0.77
CA GLN A 114 8.71 -21.31 0.64
C GLN A 114 7.58 -22.26 1.08
N GLU A 115 7.62 -22.69 2.34
CA GLU A 115 6.55 -23.49 2.95
C GLU A 115 5.23 -22.71 2.97
N HIS A 116 5.29 -21.40 3.19
CA HIS A 116 4.13 -20.54 3.23
C HIS A 116 3.99 -19.70 1.96
N ARG A 117 2.74 -19.35 1.62
CA ARG A 117 2.40 -18.38 0.60
C ARG A 117 1.63 -17.23 1.21
N VAL A 118 2.24 -16.06 1.24
CA VAL A 118 1.69 -14.87 1.90
C VAL A 118 1.05 -13.93 0.88
N GLU A 119 -0.12 -13.38 1.23
CA GLU A 119 -0.75 -12.24 0.55
C GLU A 119 -1.07 -11.12 1.57
N VAL A 120 -0.99 -9.84 1.17
CA VAL A 120 -1.34 -8.69 2.03
C VAL A 120 -2.63 -8.04 1.55
N TRP A 121 -3.66 -8.06 2.37
CA TRP A 121 -5.00 -7.56 2.04
C TRP A 121 -5.33 -6.34 2.89
N ILE A 122 -5.74 -5.26 2.24
CA ILE A 122 -6.09 -4.00 2.91
C ILE A 122 -7.54 -3.61 2.61
N GLU A 123 -8.27 -3.18 3.63
CA GLU A 123 -9.65 -2.71 3.48
C GLU A 123 -9.74 -1.50 2.54
N LYS A 124 -8.77 -0.58 2.63
CA LYS A 124 -8.88 0.78 2.10
C LYS A 124 -8.03 1.01 0.85
N ASP A 125 -8.69 1.19 -0.29
CA ASP A 125 -8.05 1.39 -1.61
C ASP A 125 -7.02 2.54 -1.63
N ALA A 126 -7.30 3.63 -0.91
CA ALA A 126 -6.42 4.80 -0.84
C ALA A 126 -5.03 4.48 -0.23
N LEU A 127 -4.94 3.40 0.56
CA LEU A 127 -3.73 2.94 1.22
C LEU A 127 -2.96 1.88 0.41
N VAL A 128 -3.48 1.43 -0.73
CA VAL A 128 -2.78 0.45 -1.59
C VAL A 128 -1.39 0.95 -1.98
N GLY A 129 -1.26 2.22 -2.38
CA GLY A 129 0.04 2.79 -2.72
C GLY A 129 1.03 2.89 -1.55
N VAL A 130 0.53 2.91 -0.30
CA VAL A 130 1.38 2.88 0.89
C VAL A 130 2.00 1.49 1.07
N ILE A 131 1.17 0.45 0.98
CA ILE A 131 1.61 -0.93 1.21
C ILE A 131 2.36 -1.53 0.00
N ALA A 132 2.12 -1.00 -1.20
CA ALA A 132 2.71 -1.52 -2.43
C ALA A 132 4.25 -1.55 -2.36
N GLY A 133 4.88 -0.53 -1.75
CA GLY A 133 6.34 -0.47 -1.63
C GLY A 133 6.93 -1.63 -0.81
N VAL A 134 6.33 -1.93 0.35
CA VAL A 134 6.77 -3.05 1.20
C VAL A 134 6.45 -4.39 0.53
N CYS A 135 5.26 -4.55 -0.05
CA CYS A 135 4.85 -5.78 -0.71
C CYS A 135 5.75 -6.09 -1.91
N GLN A 136 6.07 -5.09 -2.75
CA GLN A 136 6.98 -5.26 -3.89
C GLN A 136 8.41 -5.59 -3.46
N ARG A 137 8.90 -5.01 -2.35
CA ARG A 137 10.23 -5.33 -1.80
C ARG A 137 10.31 -6.81 -1.42
N TYR A 138 9.24 -7.31 -0.79
CA TYR A 138 9.12 -8.68 -0.29
C TYR A 138 8.43 -9.65 -1.24
N ASP A 139 8.22 -9.28 -2.51
CA ASP A 139 7.59 -10.13 -3.52
C ASP A 139 6.23 -10.72 -3.14
N VAL A 140 5.48 -9.99 -2.31
CA VAL A 140 4.17 -10.42 -1.81
C VAL A 140 3.07 -9.78 -2.65
N ASP A 141 2.10 -10.59 -3.07
CA ASP A 141 0.89 -10.10 -3.71
C ASP A 141 0.04 -9.31 -2.72
N TYR A 142 -0.59 -8.23 -3.19
CA TYR A 142 -1.43 -7.38 -2.36
C TYR A 142 -2.76 -7.04 -3.01
N PHE A 143 -3.80 -6.96 -2.19
CA PHE A 143 -5.18 -6.80 -2.62
C PHE A 143 -5.91 -5.73 -1.80
N SER A 144 -6.79 -4.96 -2.45
CA SER A 144 -7.68 -4.02 -1.76
C SER A 144 -9.10 -4.54 -1.74
N CYS A 145 -9.64 -4.80 -0.56
CA CYS A 145 -10.99 -5.30 -0.35
C CYS A 145 -12.07 -4.25 -0.68
N ARG A 146 -11.77 -2.96 -0.51
CA ARG A 146 -12.71 -1.84 -0.66
C ARG A 146 -13.93 -1.97 0.26
N GLY A 147 -13.70 -2.26 1.53
CA GLY A 147 -14.72 -2.75 2.45
C GLY A 147 -15.00 -4.24 2.24
N TYR A 148 -16.25 -4.66 2.30
CA TYR A 148 -16.62 -6.07 2.08
C TYR A 148 -16.34 -6.51 0.63
N THR A 149 -15.46 -7.51 0.50
CA THR A 149 -15.04 -8.05 -0.79
C THR A 149 -16.20 -8.74 -1.52
N SER A 150 -16.33 -8.49 -2.83
CA SER A 150 -17.37 -9.11 -3.66
C SER A 150 -17.24 -10.65 -3.69
N GLN A 151 -18.33 -11.36 -4.01
CA GLN A 151 -18.29 -12.82 -4.14
C GLN A 151 -17.35 -13.30 -5.24
N SER A 152 -17.34 -12.61 -6.39
CA SER A 152 -16.47 -12.96 -7.51
C SER A 152 -14.99 -12.82 -7.16
N GLU A 153 -14.61 -11.76 -6.45
CA GLU A 153 -13.23 -11.54 -6.01
C GLU A 153 -12.78 -12.58 -4.97
N LEU A 154 -13.61 -12.87 -3.95
CA LEU A 154 -13.29 -13.89 -2.95
C LEU A 154 -13.27 -15.31 -3.52
N TRP A 155 -14.16 -15.62 -4.47
CA TRP A 155 -14.12 -16.89 -5.19
C TRP A 155 -12.83 -17.01 -6.00
N GLY A 156 -12.45 -15.97 -6.75
CA GLY A 156 -11.20 -15.94 -7.51
C GLY A 156 -9.96 -16.07 -6.62
N ALA A 157 -9.97 -15.42 -5.45
CA ALA A 157 -8.95 -15.58 -4.43
C ALA A 157 -8.89 -17.01 -3.91
N ALA A 158 -10.01 -17.61 -3.50
CA ALA A 158 -10.04 -18.99 -3.03
C ALA A 158 -9.50 -19.97 -4.08
N GLN A 159 -9.89 -19.83 -5.36
CA GLN A 159 -9.37 -20.67 -6.43
C GLN A 159 -7.85 -20.50 -6.61
N ARG A 160 -7.31 -19.29 -6.43
CA ARG A 160 -5.86 -19.04 -6.47
C ARG A 160 -5.15 -19.67 -5.28
N LEU A 161 -5.66 -19.46 -4.06
CA LEU A 161 -5.09 -19.99 -2.81
C LEU A 161 -5.06 -21.52 -2.81
N MET A 162 -6.14 -22.16 -3.25
CA MET A 162 -6.19 -23.62 -3.41
C MET A 162 -5.17 -24.18 -4.41
N ARG A 163 -4.67 -23.38 -5.37
CA ARG A 163 -3.58 -23.83 -6.25
C ARG A 163 -2.25 -23.86 -5.51
N TYR A 164 -2.00 -22.88 -4.64
CA TYR A 164 -0.81 -22.86 -3.80
C TYR A 164 -0.83 -24.01 -2.79
N GLU A 165 -1.98 -24.27 -2.16
CA GLU A 165 -2.19 -25.41 -1.27
C GLU A 165 -1.91 -26.74 -1.96
N LYS A 166 -2.40 -26.92 -3.20
CA LYS A 166 -2.09 -28.12 -4.01
C LYS A 166 -0.62 -28.23 -4.40
N ALA A 167 0.11 -27.12 -4.45
CA ALA A 167 1.56 -27.10 -4.65
C ALA A 167 2.33 -27.38 -3.35
N GLY A 168 1.64 -27.63 -2.23
CA GLY A 168 2.24 -27.94 -0.94
C GLY A 168 2.58 -26.71 -0.11
N GLN A 169 2.02 -25.54 -0.42
CA GLN A 169 2.23 -24.32 0.35
C GLN A 169 1.05 -24.01 1.27
N ASP A 170 1.32 -23.70 2.52
CA ASP A 170 0.30 -23.21 3.45
C ASP A 170 0.02 -21.72 3.18
N THR A 171 -1.23 -21.36 2.92
CA THR A 171 -1.58 -20.00 2.54
C THR A 171 -1.87 -19.12 3.75
N VAL A 172 -1.39 -17.87 3.70
CA VAL A 172 -1.54 -16.88 4.77
C VAL A 172 -1.98 -15.55 4.16
N ILE A 173 -3.04 -14.96 4.70
CA ILE A 173 -3.48 -13.60 4.38
C ILE A 173 -3.21 -12.70 5.56
N ILE A 174 -2.36 -11.70 5.35
CA ILE A 174 -2.12 -10.59 6.27
C ILE A 174 -3.17 -9.53 5.99
N HIS A 175 -4.12 -9.34 6.90
CA HIS A 175 -5.23 -8.40 6.76
C HIS A 175 -5.02 -7.11 7.56
N LEU A 176 -5.26 -5.97 6.91
CA LEU A 176 -5.28 -4.64 7.49
C LEU A 176 -6.67 -4.01 7.29
N GLY A 177 -7.38 -3.72 8.38
CA GLY A 177 -8.67 -3.02 8.35
C GLY A 177 -8.79 -1.91 9.40
N ASP A 178 -9.79 -1.05 9.26
CA ASP A 178 -10.11 -0.03 10.26
C ASP A 178 -10.54 -0.71 11.58
N HIS A 179 -10.29 -0.07 12.71
CA HIS A 179 -10.80 -0.54 14.01
C HIS A 179 -12.19 0.07 14.23
N ASP A 180 -13.18 -0.50 13.57
CA ASP A 180 -14.60 -0.13 13.66
C ASP A 180 -15.51 -1.39 13.57
N PRO A 181 -16.84 -1.26 13.77
CA PRO A 181 -17.73 -2.43 13.78
C PRO A 181 -17.68 -3.30 12.51
N SER A 182 -17.47 -2.70 11.34
CA SER A 182 -17.36 -3.44 10.07
C SER A 182 -15.93 -3.92 9.83
N GLY A 183 -14.93 -3.09 10.08
CA GLY A 183 -13.52 -3.41 9.82
C GLY A 183 -13.01 -4.59 10.64
N VAL A 184 -13.45 -4.76 11.89
CA VAL A 184 -13.13 -5.94 12.72
C VAL A 184 -13.84 -7.20 12.19
N ASP A 185 -15.11 -7.08 11.79
CA ASP A 185 -15.92 -8.18 11.26
C ASP A 185 -15.42 -8.67 9.89
N MET A 186 -14.83 -7.79 9.08
CA MET A 186 -14.34 -8.12 7.75
C MET A 186 -13.27 -9.22 7.75
N THR A 187 -12.41 -9.28 8.76
CA THR A 187 -11.43 -10.38 8.88
C THR A 187 -12.17 -11.73 8.97
N ARG A 188 -13.23 -11.80 9.78
CA ARG A 188 -14.06 -13.00 9.91
C ARG A 188 -14.79 -13.31 8.61
N ASP A 189 -15.37 -12.30 7.93
CA ASP A 189 -16.06 -12.49 6.65
C ASP A 189 -15.14 -13.07 5.57
N ILE A 190 -13.88 -12.59 5.49
CA ILE A 190 -12.87 -13.12 4.56
C ILE A 190 -12.60 -14.60 4.88
N ASP A 191 -12.31 -14.92 6.14
CA ASP A 191 -12.01 -16.28 6.59
C ASP A 191 -13.16 -17.26 6.30
N GLU A 192 -14.37 -16.93 6.77
CA GLU A 192 -15.58 -17.75 6.60
C GLU A 192 -15.91 -18.01 5.12
N ARG A 193 -15.74 -16.99 4.26
CA ARG A 193 -16.08 -17.10 2.85
C ARG A 193 -14.99 -17.80 2.03
N LEU A 194 -13.72 -17.64 2.37
CA LEU A 194 -12.64 -18.42 1.75
C LEU A 194 -12.80 -19.91 2.11
N ALA A 195 -13.10 -20.22 3.37
CA ALA A 195 -13.41 -21.57 3.83
C ALA A 195 -14.65 -22.14 3.11
N LEU A 196 -15.71 -21.34 2.95
CA LEU A 196 -16.90 -21.74 2.18
C LEU A 196 -16.57 -22.11 0.72
N PHE A 197 -15.60 -21.43 0.11
CA PHE A 197 -15.13 -21.73 -1.24
C PHE A 197 -14.05 -22.83 -1.31
N GLY A 198 -13.65 -23.38 -0.17
CA GLY A 198 -12.76 -24.54 -0.05
C GLY A 198 -11.27 -24.22 0.11
N ALA A 199 -10.89 -22.96 0.31
CA ALA A 199 -9.53 -22.59 0.67
C ALA A 199 -9.30 -22.79 2.17
N SER A 200 -8.13 -23.28 2.54
CA SER A 200 -7.71 -23.52 3.93
C SER A 200 -6.61 -22.53 4.31
N THR A 201 -6.93 -21.24 4.20
CA THR A 201 -6.01 -20.12 4.41
C THR A 201 -6.05 -19.61 5.84
N THR A 202 -4.89 -19.27 6.40
CA THR A 202 -4.81 -18.57 7.69
C THR A 202 -4.98 -17.06 7.47
N VAL A 203 -5.99 -16.43 8.07
CA VAL A 203 -6.18 -14.97 8.00
C VAL A 203 -5.70 -14.30 9.29
N VAL A 204 -4.65 -13.48 9.20
CA VAL A 204 -4.02 -12.78 10.33
C VAL A 204 -4.30 -11.29 10.25
N ARG A 205 -5.04 -10.73 11.22
CA ARG A 205 -5.26 -9.28 11.30
C ARG A 205 -4.11 -8.61 12.05
N ILE A 206 -3.31 -7.81 11.33
CA ILE A 206 -2.16 -7.10 11.92
C ILE A 206 -2.39 -5.63 12.20
N ALA A 207 -3.45 -5.03 11.65
CA ALA A 207 -3.81 -3.64 11.91
C ALA A 207 -5.29 -3.40 11.58
N LEU A 208 -5.96 -2.44 12.20
CA LEU A 208 -5.63 -1.76 13.45
C LEU A 208 -6.27 -2.52 14.62
N ASN A 209 -5.48 -2.92 15.61
CA ASN A 209 -5.92 -3.65 16.82
C ASN A 209 -5.87 -2.74 18.07
N MET A 210 -6.54 -3.12 19.16
CA MET A 210 -6.67 -2.25 20.34
C MET A 210 -5.35 -1.97 21.07
N ASP A 211 -4.45 -2.95 21.14
CA ASP A 211 -3.09 -2.79 21.65
C ASP A 211 -2.31 -1.72 20.88
N GLN A 212 -2.49 -1.68 19.55
CA GLN A 212 -1.89 -0.66 18.69
C GLN A 212 -2.58 0.69 18.83
N VAL A 213 -3.89 0.72 19.06
CA VAL A 213 -4.61 1.97 19.40
C VAL A 213 -4.06 2.54 20.70
N GLU A 214 -3.82 1.72 21.71
CA GLU A 214 -3.22 2.14 22.99
C GLU A 214 -1.76 2.60 22.80
N GLN A 215 -0.98 1.90 21.97
CA GLN A 215 0.42 2.20 21.72
C GLN A 215 0.62 3.50 20.92
N TYR A 216 -0.08 3.65 19.79
CA TYR A 216 0.12 4.76 18.86
C TYR A 216 -0.80 5.95 19.16
N ASN A 217 -1.80 5.76 20.01
CA ASN A 217 -2.81 6.76 20.37
C ASN A 217 -3.37 7.52 19.15
N PRO A 218 -3.81 6.82 18.07
CA PRO A 218 -4.34 7.49 16.90
C PRO A 218 -5.63 8.24 17.25
N PRO A 219 -5.93 9.35 16.57
CA PRO A 219 -7.12 10.14 16.84
C PRO A 219 -8.41 9.31 16.71
N PRO A 220 -9.26 9.26 17.75
CA PRO A 220 -10.49 8.50 17.72
C PRO A 220 -11.56 9.23 16.89
N ASN A 221 -12.45 8.44 16.29
CA ASN A 221 -13.69 8.88 15.67
C ASN A 221 -14.89 8.25 16.41
N PRO A 222 -16.07 8.88 16.42
CA PRO A 222 -17.28 8.23 16.93
C PRO A 222 -17.59 6.94 16.15
N ALA A 223 -17.89 5.85 16.86
CA ALA A 223 -18.30 4.60 16.23
C ALA A 223 -19.57 4.79 15.38
N LYS A 224 -19.62 4.15 14.21
CA LYS A 224 -20.75 4.21 13.28
C LYS A 224 -21.99 3.51 13.87
N LEU A 225 -22.83 4.27 14.56
CA LEU A 225 -24.03 3.74 15.25
C LEU A 225 -25.08 3.13 14.31
N THR A 226 -25.05 3.47 13.02
CA THR A 226 -25.94 2.91 12.00
C THR A 226 -25.51 1.52 11.52
N ASP A 227 -24.32 1.06 11.91
CA ASP A 227 -23.84 -0.27 11.60
C ASP A 227 -24.62 -1.32 12.42
N SER A 228 -25.08 -2.39 11.78
CA SER A 228 -25.80 -3.47 12.45
C SER A 228 -24.96 -4.16 13.53
N ARG A 229 -23.62 -4.08 13.42
CA ARG A 229 -22.65 -4.66 14.35
C ARG A 229 -22.24 -3.71 15.47
N ALA A 230 -22.69 -2.45 15.43
CA ALA A 230 -22.30 -1.42 16.38
C ALA A 230 -22.58 -1.82 17.84
N THR A 231 -23.69 -2.51 18.11
CA THR A 231 -24.04 -2.92 19.48
C THR A 231 -23.02 -3.86 20.11
N GLY A 232 -22.54 -4.85 19.35
CA GLY A 232 -21.52 -5.80 19.82
C GLY A 232 -20.18 -5.09 20.02
N TYR A 233 -19.76 -4.35 19.00
CA TYR A 233 -18.52 -3.57 19.03
C TYR A 233 -18.49 -2.58 20.20
N ILE A 234 -19.57 -1.84 20.46
CA ILE A 234 -19.62 -0.86 21.57
C ILE A 234 -19.51 -1.52 22.94
N ARG A 235 -20.05 -2.73 23.08
CA ARG A 235 -19.93 -3.49 24.33
C ARG A 235 -18.48 -3.87 24.61
N GLU A 236 -17.71 -4.17 23.56
CA GLU A 236 -16.35 -4.69 23.67
C GLU A 236 -15.29 -3.57 23.68
N HIS A 237 -15.42 -2.59 22.79
CA HIS A 237 -14.40 -1.55 22.53
C HIS A 237 -14.88 -0.12 22.84
N GLY A 238 -16.15 0.05 23.21
CA GLY A 238 -16.73 1.36 23.50
C GLY A 238 -17.19 2.13 22.27
N ARG A 239 -17.42 3.44 22.44
CA ARG A 239 -18.09 4.29 21.43
C ARG A 239 -17.13 4.95 20.43
N SER A 240 -15.87 4.54 20.44
CA SER A 240 -14.82 5.09 19.59
C SER A 240 -14.39 4.07 18.54
N SER A 241 -13.92 4.57 17.40
CA SER A 241 -13.42 3.82 16.27
C SER A 241 -12.20 4.52 15.69
N TRP A 242 -11.34 3.80 14.98
CA TRP A 242 -10.08 4.33 14.47
C TRP A 242 -9.87 3.90 13.03
N GLU A 243 -9.38 4.82 12.21
CA GLU A 243 -9.08 4.55 10.80
C GLU A 243 -7.61 4.18 10.63
N LEU A 244 -7.30 3.25 9.73
CA LEU A 244 -5.93 2.92 9.32
C LEU A 244 -5.15 4.12 8.80
N ASP A 245 -5.83 5.07 8.14
CA ASP A 245 -5.23 6.30 7.61
C ASP A 245 -4.63 7.19 8.72
N ALA A 246 -5.00 6.93 9.99
CA ALA A 246 -4.44 7.63 11.14
C ALA A 246 -3.05 7.11 11.53
N LEU A 247 -2.70 5.87 11.15
CA LEU A 247 -1.33 5.38 11.25
C LEU A 247 -0.50 5.94 10.09
N ASP A 248 0.75 6.31 10.39
CA ASP A 248 1.64 6.78 9.35
C ASP A 248 2.11 5.65 8.42
N PRO A 249 2.48 5.98 7.16
CA PRO A 249 2.96 5.01 6.18
C PRO A 249 4.11 4.11 6.66
N ALA A 250 5.06 4.63 7.44
CA ALA A 250 6.21 3.86 7.89
C ALA A 250 5.80 2.83 8.95
N THR A 251 4.87 3.19 9.85
CA THR A 251 4.29 2.25 10.81
C THR A 251 3.57 1.10 10.10
N LEU A 252 2.72 1.40 9.10
CA LEU A 252 2.02 0.35 8.33
C LEU A 252 3.00 -0.57 7.60
N ALA A 253 4.03 -0.01 6.95
CA ALA A 253 5.05 -0.79 6.25
C ALA A 253 5.82 -1.70 7.20
N ARG A 254 6.17 -1.21 8.40
CA ARG A 254 6.88 -2.00 9.41
C ARG A 254 6.04 -3.17 9.93
N LEU A 255 4.75 -2.94 10.22
CA LEU A 255 3.86 -4.02 10.67
C LEU A 255 3.75 -5.14 9.62
N ILE A 256 3.67 -4.78 8.34
CA ILE A 256 3.63 -5.75 7.23
C ILE A 256 4.96 -6.50 7.13
N GLU A 257 6.08 -5.79 7.18
CA GLU A 257 7.43 -6.38 7.11
C GLU A 257 7.70 -7.36 8.26
N GLU A 258 7.34 -6.99 9.49
CA GLU A 258 7.47 -7.83 10.68
C GLU A 258 6.64 -9.10 10.53
N GLU A 259 5.39 -8.99 10.06
CA GLU A 259 4.53 -10.16 9.87
C GLU A 259 5.02 -11.07 8.74
N ILE A 260 5.40 -10.51 7.58
CA ILE A 260 5.96 -11.29 6.47
C ILE A 260 7.18 -12.10 6.93
N ALA A 261 8.02 -11.53 7.79
CA ALA A 261 9.22 -12.19 8.29
C ALA A 261 8.91 -13.46 9.12
N LEU A 262 7.75 -13.54 9.77
CA LEU A 262 7.33 -14.72 10.54
C LEU A 262 7.04 -15.94 9.65
N TRP A 263 6.58 -15.69 8.43
CA TRP A 263 6.16 -16.72 7.48
C TRP A 263 7.23 -17.06 6.43
N ARG A 264 8.41 -16.45 6.53
CA ARG A 264 9.47 -16.57 5.53
C ARG A 264 10.69 -17.27 6.10
N ASP A 265 11.14 -18.33 5.44
CA ASP A 265 12.47 -18.88 5.65
C ASP A 265 13.50 -17.91 5.03
N ALA A 266 14.21 -17.20 5.90
CA ALA A 266 15.24 -16.23 5.51
C ALA A 266 16.39 -16.87 4.72
N GLY A 267 16.80 -18.09 5.06
CA GLY A 267 17.88 -18.78 4.37
C GLY A 267 17.49 -19.21 2.96
N GLN A 268 16.26 -19.71 2.77
CA GLN A 268 15.71 -20.02 1.45
C GLN A 268 15.53 -18.76 0.62
N TRP A 269 15.03 -17.69 1.24
CA TRP A 269 14.86 -16.39 0.60
C TRP A 269 16.17 -15.81 0.07
N GLU A 270 17.24 -15.86 0.86
CA GLU A 270 18.56 -15.39 0.46
C GLU A 270 19.13 -16.22 -0.71
N ARG A 271 18.94 -17.54 -0.69
CA ARG A 271 19.37 -18.42 -1.81
C ARG A 271 18.65 -18.08 -3.11
N ASP A 272 17.32 -17.97 -3.07
CA ASP A 272 16.51 -17.68 -4.26
C ASP A 272 16.78 -16.26 -4.79
N THR A 273 16.97 -15.29 -3.88
CA THR A 273 17.39 -13.93 -4.25
C THR A 273 18.76 -13.93 -4.93
N ALA A 274 19.72 -14.70 -4.42
CA ALA A 274 21.05 -14.80 -5.03
C ALA A 274 21.02 -15.46 -6.42
N VAL A 275 20.10 -16.41 -6.67
CA VAL A 275 19.86 -16.97 -8.02
C VAL A 275 19.32 -15.89 -8.95
N MET A 276 18.25 -15.22 -8.54
CA MET A 276 17.60 -14.16 -9.31
C MET A 276 18.57 -13.04 -9.68
N GLU A 277 19.42 -12.59 -8.75
CA GLU A 277 20.39 -11.52 -9.01
C GLU A 277 21.51 -11.94 -9.97
N ARG A 278 21.89 -13.23 -10.01
CA ARG A 278 22.82 -13.73 -11.04
C ARG A 278 22.18 -13.72 -12.42
N GLU A 279 20.92 -14.12 -12.52
CA GLU A 279 20.15 -14.11 -13.78
C GLU A 279 19.88 -12.67 -14.25
N ARG A 280 19.56 -11.77 -13.33
CA ARG A 280 19.46 -10.33 -13.58
C ARG A 280 20.77 -9.78 -14.15
N ALA A 281 21.90 -10.07 -13.51
CA ALA A 281 23.21 -9.61 -13.98
C ALA A 281 23.54 -10.11 -15.39
N LEU A 282 23.10 -11.32 -15.73
CA LEU A 282 23.22 -11.84 -17.09
C LEU A 282 22.38 -11.01 -18.08
N LEU A 283 21.13 -10.69 -17.75
CA LEU A 283 20.27 -9.85 -18.60
C LEU A 283 20.83 -8.44 -18.78
N THR A 284 21.36 -7.85 -17.70
CA THR A 284 22.05 -6.55 -17.77
C THR A 284 23.26 -6.63 -18.71
N ALA A 285 24.09 -7.67 -18.58
CA ALA A 285 25.24 -7.87 -19.47
C ALA A 285 24.84 -8.09 -20.95
N VAL A 286 23.68 -8.71 -21.21
CA VAL A 286 23.10 -8.84 -22.56
C VAL A 286 22.70 -7.47 -23.11
N SER A 287 22.09 -6.63 -22.29
CA SER A 287 21.76 -5.25 -22.66
C SER A 287 23.01 -4.44 -22.98
N ASP A 288 23.99 -4.44 -22.07
CA ASP A 288 25.25 -3.69 -22.21
C ASP A 288 26.05 -4.08 -23.46
N ARG A 289 25.88 -5.32 -23.93
CA ARG A 289 26.57 -5.90 -25.10
C ARG A 289 25.61 -6.17 -26.25
N TRP A 290 24.51 -5.43 -26.35
CA TRP A 290 23.45 -5.68 -27.33
C TRP A 290 23.96 -5.78 -28.77
N GLY A 291 24.92 -4.93 -29.17
CA GLY A 291 25.52 -4.99 -30.50
C GLY A 291 26.16 -6.34 -30.83
N GLU A 292 26.92 -6.92 -29.89
CA GLU A 292 27.55 -8.23 -30.06
C GLU A 292 26.51 -9.36 -30.10
N VAL A 293 25.47 -9.26 -29.27
CA VAL A 293 24.36 -10.22 -29.22
C VAL A 293 23.58 -10.20 -30.55
N ALA A 294 23.28 -9.01 -31.07
CA ALA A 294 22.60 -8.84 -32.34
C ALA A 294 23.41 -9.41 -33.51
N GLU A 295 24.72 -9.21 -33.54
CA GLU A 295 25.60 -9.82 -34.54
C GLU A 295 25.65 -11.34 -34.45
N LEU A 296 25.75 -11.89 -33.23
CA LEU A 296 25.80 -13.33 -33.00
C LEU A 296 24.53 -14.03 -33.48
N VAL A 297 23.36 -13.49 -33.12
CA VAL A 297 22.06 -14.06 -33.50
C VAL A 297 21.76 -13.82 -34.98
N GLY A 298 22.13 -12.65 -35.51
CA GLY A 298 21.95 -12.31 -36.92
C GLY A 298 22.74 -13.20 -37.88
N ARG A 299 23.89 -13.74 -37.47
CA ARG A 299 24.70 -14.69 -38.26
C ARG A 299 24.20 -16.13 -38.25
N GLY A 300 23.23 -16.47 -37.38
CA GLY A 300 22.65 -17.82 -37.28
C GLY A 300 21.38 -18.04 -38.10
N GLY A 301 20.97 -17.04 -38.89
CA GLY A 301 19.72 -17.03 -39.66
C GLY A 301 19.88 -17.14 -41.19
N GLU A 302 21.09 -17.36 -41.69
CA GLU A 302 21.36 -17.77 -43.09
C GLU A 302 21.60 -19.29 -43.17
#